data_AF-A0A231NVN6-F1
#
_entry.id   AF-A0A231NVN6-F1
#
_cell.length_a   1.000
_cell.length_b   1.000
_cell.length_c   1.000
_cell.angle_alpha   90.00
_cell.angle_beta   90.00
_cell.angle_gamma   90.00
#
_symmetry.space_group_name_H-M   'P 1'
#
loop_
_entity.id
_entity.type
_entity.pdbx_description
1 polymer ?
#
loop_
_entity_poly.entity_id
_entity_poly.type
_entity_poly.pdbx_seq_one_letter_code
_entity_poly.pdbx_strand_id
1 'polypeptide(L)'
;MKKSMFKSLTGRLVILVLMLSMIFTTGVFAAVDVNSNDSADGTAIDTQATTDIGVQYRGHVQNKGDVPLPVGSFVTGPDELGSRGEGLRLEGLRIELTGDIPAGAGISYDVHVQNKGWQGPVSNGAYAGTTAQGLRIEAIKINLTGLDGYEVYYRGHVQNKGDIPVVDESWGWVKNGAQLGTTGESLRLESIQIKIVKTENYTALGDSITYGMSATPGSGYVNLFYNHLTSQTGNENLQLVNLGVPGYTSSQLLNQLQNDPATMAALSQAKVITISVGGNNILAPVIAGLAVAFQLDPNSPTFPADLATALAQLGAADIITAALPEIQTSVTASVTQFGTDWPQIVATVKTLAPQADIYVTTLYDPINLQDPLYAVFDPAIQTINTAIKTPGAGYKVADVYTAFANYQGSEPLVNFNWYTGNLDPHPTTAGHDVIYQCHLSAGFIN
;
A
#
# COMPACT_ATOMS: atom_id res chain seq x y z
N MET A 1 39.13 37.51 1.92
CA MET A 1 37.92 36.67 2.16
C MET A 1 37.02 36.73 0.93
N LYS A 2 36.71 35.59 0.28
CA LYS A 2 35.59 35.40 -0.65
C LYS A 2 35.22 33.91 -0.59
N LYS A 3 33.96 33.56 -0.28
CA LYS A 3 33.45 32.18 -0.28
C LYS A 3 32.00 32.16 -0.78
N SER A 4 31.73 31.26 -1.72
CA SER A 4 30.44 30.71 -2.18
C SER A 4 29.14 31.48 -1.89
N MET A 5 28.48 31.95 -2.95
CA MET A 5 27.06 32.36 -2.96
C MET A 5 26.27 31.63 -4.07
N PHE A 6 26.64 30.37 -4.36
CA PHE A 6 26.17 29.61 -5.54
C PHE A 6 25.77 28.16 -5.20
N LYS A 7 24.97 27.96 -4.14
CA LYS A 7 24.60 26.59 -3.68
C LYS A 7 23.13 26.35 -3.30
N SER A 8 22.20 27.27 -3.58
CA SER A 8 20.78 27.16 -3.19
C SER A 8 19.76 27.08 -4.33
N LEU A 9 20.16 27.32 -5.59
CA LEU A 9 19.20 27.41 -6.71
C LEU A 9 18.93 26.05 -7.40
N THR A 10 19.95 25.24 -7.59
CA THR A 10 19.89 24.00 -8.39
C THR A 10 19.03 22.88 -7.80
N GLY A 11 18.82 22.84 -6.48
CA GLY A 11 17.97 21.82 -5.84
C GLY A 11 16.47 22.10 -5.97
N ARG A 12 16.07 23.37 -6.07
CA ARG A 12 14.64 23.78 -6.07
C ARG A 12 13.97 23.64 -7.44
N LEU A 13 14.73 23.80 -8.52
CA LEU A 13 14.18 23.76 -9.87
C LEU A 13 13.71 22.35 -10.29
N VAL A 14 14.37 21.30 -9.79
CA VAL A 14 14.10 19.90 -10.15
C VAL A 14 12.68 19.46 -9.77
N ILE A 15 12.14 19.98 -8.66
CA ILE A 15 10.83 19.59 -8.15
C ILE A 15 9.71 20.04 -9.10
N LEU A 16 9.75 21.28 -9.59
CA LEU A 16 8.73 21.78 -10.51
C LEU A 16 8.86 21.19 -11.93
N VAL A 17 10.08 20.86 -12.38
CA VAL A 17 10.33 20.20 -13.67
C VAL A 17 9.64 18.82 -13.74
N LEU A 18 9.59 18.08 -12.63
CA LEU A 18 8.94 16.76 -12.58
C LEU A 18 7.42 16.82 -12.79
N MET A 19 6.75 17.91 -12.42
CA MET A 19 5.28 18.03 -12.51
C MET A 19 4.79 18.18 -13.95
N LEU A 20 5.60 18.76 -14.85
CA LEU A 20 5.18 19.11 -16.22
C LEU A 20 5.43 17.97 -17.22
N SER A 21 6.40 17.09 -16.95
CA SER A 21 6.82 16.03 -17.89
C SER A 21 5.84 14.85 -18.07
N MET A 22 4.69 14.84 -17.39
CA MET A 22 3.78 13.67 -17.33
C MET A 22 2.37 13.92 -17.89
N ILE A 23 2.10 15.08 -18.51
CA ILE A 23 0.72 15.51 -18.80
C ILE A 23 0.12 14.89 -20.09
N PHE A 24 0.93 14.36 -21.02
CA PHE A 24 0.46 14.04 -22.39
C PHE A 24 0.85 12.67 -22.97
N THR A 25 0.13 11.60 -22.58
CA THR A 25 -0.09 10.41 -23.46
C THR A 25 -1.43 9.75 -23.16
N THR A 26 -2.21 9.42 -24.19
CA THR A 26 -3.40 8.55 -24.08
C THR A 26 -3.39 7.49 -25.18
N GLY A 27 -3.75 6.25 -24.85
CA GLY A 27 -3.89 5.13 -25.79
C GLY A 27 -5.31 4.55 -25.76
N VAL A 28 -5.73 3.95 -26.86
CA VAL A 28 -7.06 3.33 -27.06
C VAL A 28 -6.87 1.88 -27.50
N PHE A 29 -7.81 0.99 -27.13
CA PHE A 29 -8.28 -0.26 -27.76
C PHE A 29 -8.73 -1.22 -26.64
N ALA A 30 -10.03 -1.48 -26.46
CA ALA A 30 -10.89 -2.43 -27.20
C ALA A 30 -10.87 -3.85 -26.56
N ALA A 31 -12.05 -4.35 -26.17
CA ALA A 31 -12.24 -5.52 -25.32
C ALA A 31 -12.82 -6.74 -26.06
N VAL A 32 -12.71 -7.93 -25.45
CA VAL A 32 -13.36 -9.19 -25.88
C VAL A 32 -13.75 -10.01 -24.63
N ASP A 33 -14.99 -10.51 -24.59
CA ASP A 33 -15.53 -11.35 -23.51
C ASP A 33 -15.19 -12.86 -23.67
N VAL A 34 -15.16 -13.60 -22.55
CA VAL A 34 -15.56 -15.03 -22.52
C VAL A 34 -16.27 -15.35 -21.19
N ASN A 35 -17.42 -16.03 -21.26
CA ASN A 35 -18.14 -16.61 -20.11
C ASN A 35 -17.84 -18.11 -19.97
N SER A 36 -17.86 -18.67 -18.75
CA SER A 36 -18.87 -19.68 -18.31
C SER A 36 -18.49 -20.49 -17.04
N ASN A 37 -19.52 -21.11 -16.46
CA ASN A 37 -19.61 -21.89 -15.20
C ASN A 37 -18.83 -23.26 -15.31
N ASP A 38 -18.75 -24.17 -14.31
CA ASP A 38 -19.77 -24.54 -13.31
C ASP A 38 -19.32 -25.40 -12.10
N SER A 39 -20.13 -25.31 -11.04
CA SER A 39 -20.42 -26.14 -9.84
C SER A 39 -19.60 -27.39 -9.41
N ALA A 40 -19.27 -27.41 -8.09
CA ALA A 40 -19.47 -28.47 -7.06
C ALA A 40 -18.88 -29.91 -7.28
N ASP A 41 -18.73 -30.83 -6.31
CA ASP A 41 -19.02 -30.97 -4.86
C ASP A 41 -18.05 -32.06 -4.27
N GLY A 42 -17.78 -32.31 -2.98
CA GLY A 42 -18.13 -31.68 -1.69
C GLY A 42 -18.07 -32.70 -0.53
N THR A 43 -17.51 -32.36 0.65
CA THR A 43 -17.64 -33.11 1.94
C THR A 43 -16.93 -32.36 3.09
N ALA A 44 -17.47 -32.42 4.32
CA ALA A 44 -17.00 -31.60 5.46
C ALA A 44 -16.47 -32.40 6.67
N ILE A 45 -15.56 -31.78 7.42
CA ILE A 45 -15.24 -32.09 8.83
C ILE A 45 -15.24 -30.76 9.59
N ASP A 46 -15.94 -30.71 10.74
CA ASP A 46 -16.05 -29.52 11.59
C ASP A 46 -14.84 -29.37 12.51
N THR A 47 -14.16 -28.23 12.42
CA THR A 47 -13.22 -27.71 13.42
C THR A 47 -13.34 -26.19 13.54
N GLN A 48 -14.36 -25.71 14.26
CA GLN A 48 -14.49 -24.30 14.69
C GLN A 48 -14.33 -23.28 13.54
N ALA A 49 -15.38 -23.12 12.72
CA ALA A 49 -15.37 -22.28 11.53
C ALA A 49 -15.01 -20.80 11.79
N THR A 50 -13.71 -20.48 11.74
CA THR A 50 -13.22 -19.14 11.40
C THR A 50 -13.40 -18.95 9.90
N THR A 51 -13.92 -17.79 9.48
CA THR A 51 -13.92 -17.40 8.06
C THR A 51 -12.49 -17.26 7.54
N ASP A 52 -11.58 -16.82 8.41
CA ASP A 52 -10.16 -16.63 8.09
C ASP A 52 -9.46 -17.95 7.74
N ILE A 53 -8.68 -17.93 6.67
CA ILE A 53 -8.00 -19.10 6.12
C ILE A 53 -6.84 -19.51 7.04
N GLY A 54 -6.94 -20.71 7.59
CA GLY A 54 -5.94 -21.32 8.47
C GLY A 54 -5.27 -22.54 7.86
N VAL A 55 -4.56 -23.29 8.69
CA VAL A 55 -3.89 -24.55 8.33
C VAL A 55 -3.91 -25.52 9.50
N GLN A 56 -4.16 -26.79 9.24
CA GLN A 56 -4.08 -27.88 10.22
C GLN A 56 -3.21 -29.02 9.72
N TYR A 57 -2.53 -29.71 10.64
CA TYR A 57 -1.55 -30.74 10.30
C TYR A 57 -1.43 -31.84 11.34
N ARG A 58 -1.08 -33.04 10.85
CA ARG A 58 -0.86 -34.26 11.64
C ARG A 58 0.25 -35.08 10.99
N GLY A 59 0.88 -35.99 11.72
CA GLY A 59 2.04 -36.71 11.19
C GLY A 59 2.42 -37.96 11.97
N HIS A 60 3.41 -38.68 11.47
CA HIS A 60 3.96 -39.87 12.11
C HIS A 60 5.28 -39.51 12.80
N VAL A 61 5.36 -39.76 14.11
CA VAL A 61 6.58 -39.56 14.90
C VAL A 61 7.11 -40.92 15.37
N GLN A 62 8.43 -41.12 15.20
CA GLN A 62 9.12 -42.33 15.65
C GLN A 62 8.72 -42.70 17.09
N ASN A 63 8.41 -43.98 17.33
CA ASN A 63 8.00 -44.54 18.62
C ASN A 63 6.69 -43.99 19.23
N LYS A 64 6.12 -42.88 18.73
CA LYS A 64 4.81 -42.36 19.13
C LYS A 64 3.67 -42.80 18.21
N GLY A 65 3.98 -43.04 16.93
CA GLY A 65 2.99 -43.36 15.90
C GLY A 65 2.37 -42.10 15.28
N ASP A 66 1.12 -42.21 14.82
CA ASP A 66 0.36 -41.09 14.29
C ASP A 66 -0.07 -40.14 15.42
N VAL A 67 0.25 -38.86 15.27
CA VAL A 67 0.00 -37.78 16.24
C VAL A 67 -0.61 -36.55 15.55
N PRO A 68 -1.44 -35.75 16.24
CA PRO A 68 -1.85 -35.88 17.66
C PRO A 68 -2.84 -37.03 17.90
N LEU A 69 -3.04 -37.36 19.18
CA LEU A 69 -4.04 -38.34 19.63
C LEU A 69 -5.35 -37.64 20.03
N PRO A 70 -6.53 -38.27 19.83
CA PRO A 70 -6.75 -39.58 19.20
C PRO A 70 -6.38 -39.60 17.71
N VAL A 71 -5.90 -40.74 17.23
CA VAL A 71 -5.42 -40.91 15.84
C VAL A 71 -6.47 -40.43 14.85
N GLY A 72 -6.08 -39.47 14.01
CA GLY A 72 -6.99 -38.79 13.08
C GLY A 72 -7.24 -37.32 13.44
N SER A 73 -6.94 -36.89 14.68
CA SER A 73 -6.94 -35.47 15.06
C SER A 73 -5.83 -34.69 14.33
N PHE A 74 -5.91 -33.37 14.40
CA PHE A 74 -4.92 -32.44 13.85
C PHE A 74 -4.44 -31.44 14.91
N VAL A 75 -3.26 -30.87 14.68
CA VAL A 75 -2.77 -29.65 15.32
C VAL A 75 -3.15 -28.47 14.43
N THR A 76 -3.70 -27.40 15.00
CA THR A 76 -4.03 -26.16 14.27
C THR A 76 -2.82 -25.22 14.30
N GLY A 77 -2.47 -24.62 13.17
CA GLY A 77 -1.38 -23.65 13.11
C GLY A 77 -1.66 -22.42 13.98
N PRO A 78 -0.69 -21.92 14.78
CA PRO A 78 0.75 -22.20 14.72
C PRO A 78 1.28 -23.31 15.66
N ASP A 79 0.44 -24.12 16.31
CA ASP A 79 0.87 -25.04 17.38
C ASP A 79 1.86 -26.14 16.91
N GLU A 80 2.69 -26.65 17.83
CA GLU A 80 3.82 -27.51 17.46
C GLU A 80 3.43 -28.99 17.27
N LEU A 81 3.69 -29.52 16.06
CA LEU A 81 3.60 -30.95 15.75
C LEU A 81 4.99 -31.60 15.81
N GLY A 82 5.17 -32.57 16.70
CA GLY A 82 6.37 -33.42 16.70
C GLY A 82 6.84 -33.88 18.08
N SER A 83 8.15 -33.78 18.30
CA SER A 83 8.87 -34.32 19.46
C SER A 83 10.18 -33.56 19.71
N ARG A 84 10.10 -32.23 19.71
CA ARG A 84 11.22 -31.28 19.84
C ARG A 84 12.09 -31.55 21.07
N GLY A 85 13.36 -31.89 20.85
CA GLY A 85 14.33 -32.16 21.92
C GLY A 85 14.20 -33.54 22.57
N GLU A 86 13.21 -34.36 22.20
CA GLU A 86 13.10 -35.76 22.62
C GLU A 86 14.02 -36.69 21.81
N GLY A 87 14.61 -36.19 20.71
CA GLY A 87 15.49 -36.97 19.85
C GLY A 87 14.76 -37.91 18.88
N LEU A 88 13.44 -37.81 18.77
CA LEU A 88 12.60 -38.59 17.88
C LEU A 88 12.35 -37.82 16.56
N ARG A 89 12.25 -38.55 15.44
CA ARG A 89 12.05 -37.99 14.09
C ARG A 89 10.58 -37.93 13.70
N LEU A 90 10.23 -36.96 12.86
CA LEU A 90 9.09 -37.06 11.94
C LEU A 90 9.43 -38.05 10.81
N GLU A 91 8.49 -38.95 10.47
CA GLU A 91 8.60 -39.89 9.33
C GLU A 91 7.62 -39.55 8.20
N GLY A 92 6.50 -38.90 8.51
CA GLY A 92 5.48 -38.49 7.55
C GLY A 92 4.56 -37.39 8.07
N LEU A 93 3.87 -36.71 7.15
CA LEU A 93 3.04 -35.52 7.41
C LEU A 93 1.79 -35.52 6.52
N ARG A 94 0.71 -34.91 7.01
CA ARG A 94 -0.44 -34.42 6.26
C ARG A 94 -0.72 -32.99 6.69
N ILE A 95 -0.88 -32.10 5.73
CA ILE A 95 -1.11 -30.66 5.93
C ILE A 95 -2.27 -30.25 5.01
N GLU A 96 -3.24 -29.52 5.54
CA GLU A 96 -4.43 -29.05 4.83
C GLU A 96 -4.87 -27.67 5.35
N LEU A 97 -5.54 -26.89 4.51
CA LEU A 97 -6.06 -25.59 4.87
C LEU A 97 -7.37 -25.72 5.68
N THR A 98 -7.73 -24.68 6.41
CA THR A 98 -9.01 -24.54 7.12
C THR A 98 -9.64 -23.17 6.83
N GLY A 99 -10.92 -22.98 7.15
CA GLY A 99 -11.66 -21.73 6.89
C GLY A 99 -12.22 -21.63 5.46
N ASP A 100 -12.58 -20.42 5.03
CA ASP A 100 -13.26 -20.19 3.74
C ASP A 100 -12.27 -20.21 2.56
N ILE A 101 -11.88 -21.42 2.15
CA ILE A 101 -10.91 -21.68 1.06
C ILE A 101 -11.57 -21.40 -0.32
N PRO A 102 -11.05 -20.47 -1.14
CA PRO A 102 -11.58 -20.19 -2.47
C PRO A 102 -11.53 -21.39 -3.44
N ALA A 103 -12.41 -21.40 -4.45
CA ALA A 103 -12.38 -22.42 -5.49
C ALA A 103 -11.06 -22.35 -6.28
N GLY A 104 -10.36 -23.49 -6.39
CA GLY A 104 -9.03 -23.58 -7.01
C GLY A 104 -7.86 -23.23 -6.08
N ALA A 105 -8.12 -22.80 -4.84
CA ALA A 105 -7.09 -22.61 -3.83
C ALA A 105 -6.58 -23.95 -3.25
N GLY A 106 -5.39 -23.92 -2.64
CA GLY A 106 -4.82 -25.10 -2.00
C GLY A 106 -3.44 -24.88 -1.36
N ILE A 107 -2.95 -25.94 -0.72
CA ILE A 107 -1.62 -26.04 -0.11
C ILE A 107 -0.90 -27.26 -0.66
N SER A 108 0.36 -27.10 -1.06
CA SER A 108 1.21 -28.16 -1.60
C SER A 108 2.56 -28.24 -0.88
N TYR A 109 3.09 -29.43 -0.71
CA TYR A 109 4.30 -29.69 0.08
C TYR A 109 5.07 -30.91 -0.40
N ASP A 110 6.39 -30.79 -0.42
CA ASP A 110 7.35 -31.86 -0.73
C ASP A 110 8.28 -32.05 0.47
N VAL A 111 8.74 -33.28 0.70
CA VAL A 111 9.59 -33.66 1.83
C VAL A 111 10.82 -34.43 1.35
N HIS A 112 11.98 -34.07 1.89
CA HIS A 112 13.21 -34.82 1.69
C HIS A 112 13.27 -35.97 2.69
N VAL A 113 13.20 -37.21 2.21
CA VAL A 113 13.24 -38.42 3.03
C VAL A 113 14.63 -39.05 2.97
N GLN A 114 15.13 -39.49 4.13
CA GLN A 114 16.37 -40.24 4.26
C GLN A 114 16.48 -41.36 3.22
N ASN A 115 17.65 -41.44 2.56
CA ASN A 115 17.99 -42.43 1.53
C ASN A 115 17.10 -42.41 0.26
N LYS A 116 16.11 -41.50 0.14
CA LYS A 116 15.22 -41.40 -1.02
C LYS A 116 15.25 -40.04 -1.73
N GLY A 117 15.63 -38.97 -1.03
CA GLY A 117 15.61 -37.61 -1.57
C GLY A 117 14.25 -36.92 -1.42
N TRP A 118 14.05 -35.83 -2.17
CA TRP A 118 12.72 -35.22 -2.36
C TRP A 118 11.76 -36.25 -2.99
N GLN A 119 10.52 -36.31 -2.53
CA GLN A 119 9.54 -37.32 -2.96
C GLN A 119 8.58 -36.81 -4.04
N GLY A 120 8.58 -35.50 -4.29
CA GLY A 120 7.63 -34.81 -5.15
C GLY A 120 6.47 -34.22 -4.34
N PRO A 121 5.88 -33.11 -4.80
CA PRO A 121 4.85 -32.41 -4.05
C PRO A 121 3.55 -33.23 -3.99
N VAL A 122 2.96 -33.27 -2.80
CA VAL A 122 1.57 -33.67 -2.56
C VAL A 122 0.78 -32.45 -2.09
N SER A 123 -0.56 -32.51 -2.12
CA SER A 123 -1.42 -31.36 -1.79
C SER A 123 -2.57 -31.75 -0.86
N ASN A 124 -3.17 -30.75 -0.20
CA ASN A 124 -4.50 -30.80 0.43
C ASN A 124 -4.77 -32.11 1.22
N GLY A 125 -4.07 -32.29 2.34
CA GLY A 125 -4.27 -33.43 3.27
C GLY A 125 -3.66 -34.77 2.85
N ALA A 126 -3.08 -34.87 1.64
CA ALA A 126 -2.37 -36.07 1.18
C ALA A 126 -1.13 -36.43 2.05
N TYR A 127 -0.71 -37.69 2.06
CA TYR A 127 0.40 -38.13 2.92
C TYR A 127 1.76 -37.91 2.25
N ALA A 128 2.60 -37.09 2.87
CA ALA A 128 4.00 -36.91 2.52
C ALA A 128 4.91 -37.75 3.44
N GLY A 129 5.99 -38.31 2.90
CA GLY A 129 6.99 -39.05 3.67
C GLY A 129 6.80 -40.57 3.61
N THR A 130 7.02 -41.27 4.73
CA THR A 130 6.87 -42.74 4.80
C THR A 130 6.14 -43.19 6.07
N THR A 131 5.53 -44.37 6.02
CA THR A 131 4.89 -45.02 7.18
C THR A 131 5.59 -46.37 7.40
N ALA A 132 5.87 -46.72 8.66
CA ALA A 132 6.45 -48.00 9.08
C ALA A 132 7.79 -48.40 8.39
N GLN A 133 8.50 -47.45 7.77
CA GLN A 133 9.80 -47.69 7.11
C GLN A 133 10.98 -47.20 7.95
N GLY A 134 10.75 -46.45 9.04
CA GLY A 134 11.81 -45.99 9.94
C GLY A 134 12.69 -44.87 9.38
N LEU A 135 12.26 -44.22 8.30
CA LEU A 135 13.02 -43.18 7.59
C LEU A 135 12.56 -41.80 8.05
N ARG A 136 13.53 -40.94 8.40
CA ARG A 136 13.26 -39.54 8.79
C ARG A 136 12.90 -38.67 7.58
N ILE A 137 12.04 -37.69 7.83
CA ILE A 137 12.05 -36.42 7.09
C ILE A 137 13.29 -35.62 7.53
N GLU A 138 14.02 -35.09 6.56
CA GLU A 138 15.22 -34.26 6.76
C GLU A 138 14.96 -32.78 6.42
N ALA A 139 14.10 -32.54 5.42
CA ALA A 139 13.66 -31.21 4.99
C ALA A 139 12.23 -31.22 4.44
N ILE A 140 11.61 -30.03 4.35
CA ILE A 140 10.29 -29.78 3.79
C ILE A 140 10.25 -28.44 3.03
N LYS A 141 9.39 -28.35 2.02
CA LYS A 141 8.97 -27.11 1.35
C LYS A 141 7.45 -27.07 1.31
N ILE A 142 6.85 -25.90 1.51
CA ILE A 142 5.39 -25.71 1.52
C ILE A 142 5.04 -24.47 0.70
N ASN A 143 4.06 -24.57 -0.20
CA ASN A 143 3.58 -23.47 -1.05
C ASN A 143 2.06 -23.39 -0.97
N LEU A 144 1.52 -22.18 -1.17
CA LEU A 144 0.10 -21.97 -1.45
C LEU A 144 -0.12 -21.90 -2.96
N THR A 145 -1.36 -22.17 -3.38
CA THR A 145 -1.85 -22.02 -4.75
C THR A 145 -3.21 -21.36 -4.69
N GLY A 146 -3.53 -20.43 -5.60
CA GLY A 146 -4.84 -19.77 -5.65
C GLY A 146 -5.21 -18.93 -4.41
N LEU A 147 -4.21 -18.49 -3.64
CA LEU A 147 -4.37 -17.69 -2.42
C LEU A 147 -3.54 -16.41 -2.50
N ASP A 148 -3.79 -15.60 -3.53
CA ASP A 148 -3.23 -14.25 -3.61
C ASP A 148 -3.71 -13.44 -2.40
N GLY A 149 -2.81 -12.72 -1.74
CA GLY A 149 -3.08 -12.08 -0.45
C GLY A 149 -2.81 -12.96 0.78
N TYR A 150 -2.20 -14.14 0.63
CA TYR A 150 -1.74 -14.99 1.74
C TYR A 150 -0.35 -15.57 1.52
N GLU A 151 0.35 -15.86 2.62
CA GLU A 151 1.64 -16.57 2.65
C GLU A 151 1.60 -17.72 3.66
N VAL A 152 2.36 -18.79 3.38
CA VAL A 152 2.56 -19.89 4.32
C VAL A 152 3.94 -19.78 4.96
N TYR A 153 3.95 -19.60 6.28
CA TYR A 153 5.15 -19.51 7.11
C TYR A 153 5.34 -20.83 7.87
N TYR A 154 6.57 -21.36 7.88
CA TYR A 154 6.91 -22.58 8.61
C TYR A 154 8.31 -22.54 9.23
N ARG A 155 8.47 -23.22 10.37
CA ARG A 155 9.72 -23.36 11.13
C ARG A 155 9.74 -24.69 11.88
N GLY A 156 10.88 -25.13 12.40
CA GLY A 156 10.96 -26.44 13.07
C GLY A 156 12.28 -26.70 13.77
N HIS A 157 12.31 -27.74 14.60
CA HIS A 157 13.52 -28.19 15.28
C HIS A 157 14.23 -29.27 14.47
N VAL A 158 15.53 -29.11 14.26
CA VAL A 158 16.39 -30.08 13.56
C VAL A 158 17.47 -30.60 14.47
N GLN A 159 17.66 -31.92 14.47
CA GLN A 159 18.72 -32.61 15.21
C GLN A 159 20.07 -31.88 15.07
N ASN A 160 20.74 -31.62 16.19
CA ASN A 160 22.05 -30.97 16.29
C ASN A 160 22.14 -29.52 15.76
N LYS A 161 21.11 -28.99 15.09
CA LYS A 161 21.01 -27.57 14.69
C LYS A 161 20.11 -26.75 15.61
N GLY A 162 19.19 -27.41 16.30
CA GLY A 162 18.21 -26.75 17.15
C GLY A 162 17.07 -26.15 16.35
N ASP A 163 16.55 -25.04 16.84
CA ASP A 163 15.40 -24.33 16.28
C ASP A 163 15.81 -23.51 15.05
N ILE A 164 15.23 -23.81 13.88
CA ILE A 164 15.57 -23.14 12.61
C ILE A 164 14.33 -22.63 11.84
N PRO A 165 14.48 -21.58 11.01
CA PRO A 165 15.68 -20.74 10.85
C PRO A 165 15.93 -19.84 12.06
N VAL A 166 17.18 -19.40 12.22
CA VAL A 166 17.51 -18.29 13.14
C VAL A 166 17.48 -16.99 12.32
N VAL A 167 16.70 -16.02 12.79
CA VAL A 167 16.54 -14.68 12.20
C VAL A 167 16.59 -13.69 13.37
N ASP A 168 17.46 -12.68 13.28
CA ASP A 168 17.68 -11.67 14.34
C ASP A 168 17.84 -12.29 15.73
N GLU A 169 18.81 -13.23 15.81
CA GLU A 169 19.17 -14.05 16.98
C GLU A 169 18.02 -14.89 17.58
N SER A 170 16.87 -14.92 16.91
CA SER A 170 15.61 -15.51 17.38
C SER A 170 15.12 -16.64 16.48
N TRP A 171 14.16 -17.46 16.95
CA TRP A 171 13.56 -18.52 16.13
C TRP A 171 12.59 -17.95 15.10
N GLY A 172 13.11 -17.65 13.91
CA GLY A 172 12.38 -17.09 12.79
C GLY A 172 11.55 -18.12 12.02
N TRP A 173 11.17 -17.77 10.80
CA TRP A 173 10.33 -18.58 9.91
C TRP A 173 10.90 -18.55 8.50
N VAL A 174 10.81 -19.68 7.77
CA VAL A 174 10.86 -19.67 6.30
C VAL A 174 9.43 -19.53 5.75
N LYS A 175 9.29 -19.19 4.47
CA LYS A 175 7.99 -19.10 3.80
C LYS A 175 8.03 -19.54 2.34
N ASN A 176 6.86 -19.82 1.77
CA ASN A 176 6.60 -19.94 0.32
C ASN A 176 7.71 -20.70 -0.46
N GLY A 177 7.80 -22.00 -0.25
CA GLY A 177 8.69 -22.90 -1.01
C GLY A 177 10.16 -22.90 -0.57
N ALA A 178 10.58 -21.96 0.29
CA ALA A 178 11.92 -21.97 0.87
C ALA A 178 12.13 -23.24 1.74
N GLN A 179 13.33 -23.82 1.71
CA GLN A 179 13.59 -25.07 2.41
C GLN A 179 13.67 -24.87 3.93
N LEU A 180 12.82 -25.57 4.68
CA LEU A 180 13.05 -25.85 6.10
C LEU A 180 13.78 -27.19 6.21
N GLY A 181 14.80 -27.29 7.07
CA GLY A 181 15.57 -28.52 7.27
C GLY A 181 16.74 -28.70 6.31
N THR A 182 17.31 -29.92 6.31
CA THR A 182 18.60 -30.23 5.67
C THR A 182 18.49 -31.24 4.54
N THR A 183 19.41 -31.16 3.59
CA THR A 183 19.56 -32.12 2.48
C THR A 183 21.00 -32.62 2.50
N GLY A 184 21.18 -33.94 2.54
CA GLY A 184 22.51 -34.58 2.55
C GLY A 184 23.23 -34.61 3.91
N GLU A 185 22.87 -33.75 4.87
CA GLU A 185 23.50 -33.68 6.20
C GLU A 185 23.11 -34.83 7.15
N SER A 186 22.15 -35.67 6.77
CA SER A 186 21.63 -36.79 7.57
C SER A 186 20.96 -36.43 8.91
N LEU A 187 20.50 -35.19 9.07
CA LEU A 187 19.82 -34.70 10.27
C LEU A 187 18.30 -34.80 10.11
N ARG A 188 17.60 -35.27 11.15
CA ARG A 188 16.11 -35.34 11.19
C ARG A 188 15.49 -33.98 11.49
N LEU A 189 14.30 -33.76 10.95
CA LEU A 189 13.32 -32.84 11.52
C LEU A 189 12.61 -33.55 12.70
N GLU A 190 12.60 -32.90 13.86
CA GLU A 190 11.96 -33.41 15.10
C GLU A 190 10.58 -32.80 15.33
N SER A 191 10.37 -31.56 14.88
CA SER A 191 9.10 -30.85 14.98
C SER A 191 8.91 -29.83 13.87
N ILE A 192 7.66 -29.41 13.68
CA ILE A 192 7.28 -28.34 12.77
C ILE A 192 6.16 -27.47 13.37
N GLN A 193 6.24 -26.17 13.12
CA GLN A 193 5.14 -25.22 13.22
C GLN A 193 4.89 -24.63 11.83
N ILE A 194 3.62 -24.51 11.46
CA ILE A 194 3.12 -23.95 10.19
C ILE A 194 1.99 -22.97 10.54
N LYS A 195 1.95 -21.82 9.88
CA LYS A 195 0.82 -20.88 9.93
C LYS A 195 0.54 -20.28 8.56
N ILE A 196 -0.71 -19.92 8.31
CA ILE A 196 -1.08 -19.00 7.23
C ILE A 196 -0.98 -17.57 7.78
N VAL A 197 -0.55 -16.63 6.95
CA VAL A 197 -0.52 -15.20 7.25
C VAL A 197 -1.16 -14.48 6.08
N LYS A 198 -2.21 -13.71 6.33
CA LYS A 198 -2.80 -12.80 5.35
C LYS A 198 -1.85 -11.63 5.12
N THR A 199 -1.50 -11.35 3.86
CA THR A 199 -0.73 -10.17 3.48
C THR A 199 -1.70 -9.06 3.12
N GLU A 200 -1.78 -8.07 3.99
CA GLU A 200 -2.68 -6.93 3.84
C GLU A 200 -1.88 -5.67 3.53
N ASN A 201 -2.41 -4.80 2.67
CA ASN A 201 -1.77 -3.55 2.28
C ASN A 201 -2.39 -2.36 3.02
N TYR A 202 -1.55 -1.40 3.39
CA TYR A 202 -1.92 0.01 3.40
C TYR A 202 -1.58 0.58 2.03
N THR A 203 -2.61 0.89 1.24
CA THR A 203 -2.47 1.41 -0.13
C THR A 203 -2.75 2.91 -0.14
N ALA A 204 -1.73 3.72 -0.41
CA ALA A 204 -1.83 5.18 -0.44
C ALA A 204 -2.00 5.67 -1.89
N LEU A 205 -3.11 6.36 -2.18
CA LEU A 205 -3.51 6.84 -3.50
C LEU A 205 -3.42 8.37 -3.60
N GLY A 206 -3.17 8.89 -4.80
CA GLY A 206 -3.31 10.32 -5.09
C GLY A 206 -2.09 10.97 -5.73
N ASP A 207 -1.76 12.18 -5.30
CA ASP A 207 -0.82 13.08 -5.97
C ASP A 207 0.54 13.24 -5.25
N SER A 208 1.21 14.38 -5.43
CA SER A 208 2.50 14.71 -4.80
C SER A 208 2.43 14.79 -3.27
N ILE A 209 1.24 15.03 -2.69
CA ILE A 209 1.04 14.98 -1.24
C ILE A 209 1.19 13.53 -0.75
N THR A 210 0.51 12.59 -1.41
CA THR A 210 0.62 11.13 -1.14
C THR A 210 2.04 10.62 -1.38
N TYR A 211 2.72 11.12 -2.41
CA TYR A 211 4.14 10.81 -2.68
C TYR A 211 5.10 11.24 -1.54
N GLY A 212 4.70 12.19 -0.69
CA GLY A 212 5.56 12.74 0.35
C GLY A 212 6.49 13.87 -0.13
N MET A 213 6.09 14.61 -1.18
CA MET A 213 6.90 15.70 -1.74
C MET A 213 7.18 16.80 -0.69
N SER A 214 8.40 17.37 -0.76
CA SER A 214 8.97 18.35 0.19
C SER A 214 9.07 17.92 1.67
N ALA A 215 8.76 16.66 1.99
CA ALA A 215 9.15 16.04 3.26
C ALA A 215 10.64 15.65 3.28
N THR A 216 11.18 15.45 4.49
CA THR A 216 12.41 14.67 4.69
C THR A 216 12.11 13.21 4.33
N PRO A 217 13.01 12.46 3.65
CA PRO A 217 12.75 11.07 3.26
C PRO A 217 12.35 10.18 4.45
N GLY A 218 11.21 9.49 4.33
CA GLY A 218 10.62 8.70 5.41
C GLY A 218 9.76 9.49 6.41
N SER A 219 9.64 10.81 6.26
CA SER A 219 8.82 11.70 7.10
C SER A 219 7.60 12.30 6.37
N GLY A 220 7.25 11.79 5.18
CA GLY A 220 5.96 12.09 4.54
C GLY A 220 4.81 11.44 5.30
N TYR A 221 3.61 12.03 5.27
CA TYR A 221 2.50 11.61 6.14
C TYR A 221 2.14 10.11 5.98
N VAL A 222 2.26 9.57 4.77
CA VAL A 222 2.06 8.15 4.45
C VAL A 222 3.04 7.25 5.22
N ASN A 223 4.31 7.63 5.34
CA ASN A 223 5.28 6.85 6.12
C ASN A 223 4.98 6.93 7.63
N LEU A 224 4.61 8.12 8.13
CA LEU A 224 4.25 8.31 9.53
C LEU A 224 3.00 7.49 9.91
N PHE A 225 1.98 7.52 9.05
CA PHE A 225 0.74 6.75 9.25
C PHE A 225 0.99 5.24 9.13
N TYR A 226 1.84 4.78 8.19
CA TYR A 226 2.25 3.38 8.11
C TYR A 226 2.98 2.90 9.37
N ASN A 227 3.92 3.69 9.89
CA ASN A 227 4.63 3.38 11.14
C ASN A 227 3.69 3.32 12.34
N HIS A 228 2.64 4.16 12.36
CA HIS A 228 1.58 4.07 13.36
C HIS A 228 0.76 2.78 13.18
N LEU A 229 0.25 2.50 11.98
CA LEU A 229 -0.59 1.34 11.71
C LEU A 229 0.11 0.02 12.07
N THR A 230 1.39 -0.13 11.69
CA THR A 230 2.21 -1.32 12.00
C THR A 230 2.59 -1.45 13.48
N SER A 231 2.47 -0.39 14.28
CA SER A 231 2.62 -0.46 15.74
C SER A 231 1.37 -1.03 16.45
N GLN A 232 0.24 -1.18 15.75
CA GLN A 232 -1.00 -1.72 16.30
C GLN A 232 -1.06 -3.25 16.14
N THR A 233 -1.60 -3.93 17.15
CA THR A 233 -1.79 -5.39 17.12
C THR A 233 -2.72 -5.81 15.97
N GLY A 234 -2.36 -6.86 15.24
CA GLY A 234 -3.06 -7.33 14.05
C GLY A 234 -2.62 -6.65 12.74
N ASN A 235 -1.60 -5.80 12.77
CA ASN A 235 -1.00 -5.16 11.59
C ASN A 235 0.50 -5.48 11.42
N GLU A 236 1.02 -6.49 12.12
CA GLU A 236 2.46 -6.82 12.18
C GLU A 236 3.05 -7.26 10.81
N ASN A 237 2.18 -7.62 9.86
CA ASN A 237 2.55 -8.04 8.50
C ASN A 237 2.02 -7.07 7.43
N LEU A 238 1.46 -5.92 7.83
CA LEU A 238 0.90 -4.91 6.92
C LEU A 238 2.01 -4.32 6.04
N GLN A 239 1.80 -4.30 4.72
CA GLN A 239 2.77 -3.74 3.76
C GLN A 239 2.35 -2.34 3.30
N LEU A 240 3.31 -1.45 3.04
CA LEU A 240 3.04 -0.13 2.45
C LEU A 240 3.13 -0.19 0.92
N VAL A 241 2.04 0.17 0.24
CA VAL A 241 2.01 0.36 -1.21
C VAL A 241 1.66 1.82 -1.50
N ASN A 242 2.68 2.67 -1.68
CA ASN A 242 2.47 4.08 -2.04
C ASN A 242 2.39 4.24 -3.56
N LEU A 243 1.21 4.66 -4.04
CA LEU A 243 0.86 4.89 -5.44
C LEU A 243 0.59 6.38 -5.74
N GLY A 244 1.08 7.29 -4.88
CA GLY A 244 1.00 8.73 -5.11
C GLY A 244 1.85 9.17 -6.29
N VAL A 245 1.25 9.82 -7.29
CA VAL A 245 1.94 10.27 -8.51
C VAL A 245 1.93 11.80 -8.59
N PRO A 246 3.08 12.49 -8.47
CA PRO A 246 3.16 13.94 -8.56
C PRO A 246 2.48 14.53 -9.81
N GLY A 247 1.68 15.57 -9.62
CA GLY A 247 0.92 16.24 -10.69
C GLY A 247 -0.44 15.62 -11.03
N TYR A 248 -0.84 14.49 -10.44
CA TYR A 248 -2.14 13.88 -10.75
C TYR A 248 -3.34 14.76 -10.35
N THR A 249 -4.21 14.98 -11.34
CA THR A 249 -5.60 15.43 -11.15
C THR A 249 -6.51 14.26 -10.75
N SER A 250 -7.73 14.57 -10.31
CA SER A 250 -8.77 13.56 -10.06
C SER A 250 -9.00 12.62 -11.25
N SER A 251 -8.99 13.14 -12.48
CA SER A 251 -9.26 12.35 -13.68
C SER A 251 -8.15 11.36 -13.99
N GLN A 252 -6.89 11.70 -13.66
CA GLN A 252 -5.73 10.80 -13.80
C GLN A 252 -5.74 9.70 -12.73
N LEU A 253 -6.09 10.03 -11.47
CA LEU A 253 -6.28 9.00 -10.45
C LEU A 253 -7.44 8.06 -10.80
N LEU A 254 -8.56 8.59 -11.29
CA LEU A 254 -9.69 7.77 -11.74
C LEU A 254 -9.29 6.84 -12.90
N ASN A 255 -8.50 7.34 -13.86
CA ASN A 255 -7.97 6.53 -14.95
C ASN A 255 -7.04 5.41 -14.44
N GLN A 256 -6.13 5.70 -13.51
CA GLN A 256 -5.27 4.71 -12.86
C GLN A 256 -6.11 3.61 -12.17
N LEU A 257 -7.07 4.01 -11.34
CA LEU A 257 -7.97 3.10 -10.60
C LEU A 257 -8.79 2.16 -11.51
N GLN A 258 -9.09 2.58 -12.73
CA GLN A 258 -9.87 1.81 -13.70
C GLN A 258 -9.03 0.97 -14.67
N ASN A 259 -7.76 1.30 -14.89
CA ASN A 259 -6.97 0.77 -16.01
C ASN A 259 -5.58 0.21 -15.66
N ASP A 260 -5.05 0.46 -14.45
CA ASP A 260 -3.76 -0.12 -14.03
C ASP A 260 -3.96 -1.43 -13.23
N PRO A 261 -3.52 -2.60 -13.74
CA PRO A 261 -3.59 -3.87 -13.03
C PRO A 261 -2.78 -3.88 -11.72
N ALA A 262 -1.69 -3.11 -11.61
CA ALA A 262 -0.90 -3.07 -10.38
C ALA A 262 -1.65 -2.34 -9.26
N THR A 263 -2.28 -1.20 -9.56
CA THR A 263 -3.18 -0.49 -8.64
C THR A 263 -4.38 -1.35 -8.25
N MET A 264 -5.02 -2.05 -9.20
CA MET A 264 -6.15 -2.94 -8.90
C MET A 264 -5.75 -4.12 -7.98
N ALA A 265 -4.59 -4.74 -8.20
CA ALA A 265 -4.07 -5.81 -7.35
C ALA A 265 -3.61 -5.32 -5.96
N ALA A 266 -3.07 -4.10 -5.87
CA ALA A 266 -2.74 -3.47 -4.59
C ALA A 266 -3.97 -3.13 -3.75
N LEU A 267 -5.11 -2.86 -4.41
CA LEU A 267 -6.38 -2.52 -3.77
C LEU A 267 -7.17 -3.75 -3.32
N SER A 268 -7.19 -4.85 -4.09
CA SER A 268 -7.87 -6.08 -3.65
C SER A 268 -7.30 -6.65 -2.34
N GLN A 269 -6.02 -6.39 -2.05
CA GLN A 269 -5.33 -6.73 -0.80
C GLN A 269 -5.34 -5.61 0.25
N ALA A 270 -5.95 -4.45 -0.01
CA ALA A 270 -5.91 -3.31 0.91
C ALA A 270 -6.79 -3.54 2.15
N LYS A 271 -6.22 -3.28 3.33
CA LYS A 271 -6.92 -3.16 4.62
C LYS A 271 -7.15 -1.70 5.00
N VAL A 272 -6.22 -0.82 4.62
CA VAL A 272 -6.29 0.62 4.86
C VAL A 272 -5.99 1.35 3.56
N ILE A 273 -6.72 2.43 3.29
CA ILE A 273 -6.51 3.29 2.12
C ILE A 273 -6.48 4.75 2.56
N THR A 274 -5.50 5.53 2.07
CA THR A 274 -5.52 7.01 2.19
C THR A 274 -5.55 7.64 0.81
N ILE A 275 -6.42 8.62 0.57
CA ILE A 275 -6.53 9.35 -0.69
C ILE A 275 -6.24 10.84 -0.46
N SER A 276 -5.30 11.41 -1.21
CA SER A 276 -5.08 12.86 -1.32
C SER A 276 -4.96 13.27 -2.79
N VAL A 277 -5.99 13.90 -3.34
CA VAL A 277 -6.03 14.35 -4.74
C VAL A 277 -6.91 15.58 -4.88
N GLY A 278 -6.65 16.41 -5.88
CA GLY A 278 -7.48 17.55 -6.26
C GLY A 278 -6.73 18.88 -6.30
N GLY A 279 -5.57 18.99 -5.66
CA GLY A 279 -4.75 20.20 -5.72
C GLY A 279 -4.36 20.57 -7.15
N ASN A 280 -4.07 19.57 -7.99
CA ASN A 280 -3.73 19.78 -9.39
C ASN A 280 -4.93 20.21 -10.26
N ASN A 281 -6.18 19.95 -9.86
CA ASN A 281 -7.37 20.51 -10.52
C ASN A 281 -7.47 22.04 -10.35
N ILE A 282 -6.74 22.62 -9.40
CA ILE A 282 -6.62 24.07 -9.20
C ILE A 282 -5.29 24.56 -9.80
N LEU A 283 -4.19 23.91 -9.43
CA LEU A 283 -2.84 24.37 -9.76
C LEU A 283 -2.51 24.27 -11.26
N ALA A 284 -2.94 23.21 -11.96
CA ALA A 284 -2.64 23.05 -13.39
C ALA A 284 -3.31 24.13 -14.28
N PRO A 285 -4.62 24.43 -14.17
CA PRO A 285 -5.22 25.53 -14.93
C PRO A 285 -4.69 26.91 -14.53
N VAL A 286 -4.27 27.13 -13.28
CA VAL A 286 -3.56 28.36 -12.87
C VAL A 286 -2.22 28.49 -13.59
N ILE A 287 -1.38 27.46 -13.57
CA ILE A 287 -0.08 27.46 -14.26
C ILE A 287 -0.26 27.66 -15.77
N ALA A 288 -1.26 27.03 -16.38
CA ALA A 288 -1.56 27.20 -17.80
C ALA A 288 -2.00 28.63 -18.16
N GLY A 289 -2.90 29.24 -17.38
CA GLY A 289 -3.34 30.61 -17.60
C GLY A 289 -2.22 31.64 -17.38
N LEU A 290 -1.34 31.41 -16.39
CA LEU A 290 -0.13 32.21 -16.20
C LEU A 290 0.87 32.06 -17.35
N ALA A 291 1.04 30.85 -17.90
CA ALA A 291 1.88 30.61 -19.07
C ALA A 291 1.41 31.45 -20.27
N VAL A 292 0.10 31.49 -20.53
CA VAL A 292 -0.52 32.34 -21.57
C VAL A 292 -0.29 33.82 -21.28
N ALA A 293 -0.60 34.27 -20.05
CA ALA A 293 -0.49 35.68 -19.65
C ALA A 293 0.94 36.24 -19.77
N PHE A 294 1.96 35.44 -19.43
CA PHE A 294 3.38 35.81 -19.53
C PHE A 294 4.04 35.35 -20.84
N GLN A 295 3.29 34.81 -21.81
CA GLN A 295 3.76 34.38 -23.13
C GLN A 295 4.89 33.32 -23.08
N LEU A 296 4.77 32.38 -22.14
CA LEU A 296 5.73 31.29 -21.89
C LEU A 296 5.25 29.97 -22.51
N ASP A 297 6.17 29.15 -23.01
CA ASP A 297 5.87 27.79 -23.43
C ASP A 297 5.86 26.83 -22.22
N PRO A 298 4.71 26.27 -21.80
CA PRO A 298 4.63 25.33 -20.67
C PRO A 298 5.35 24.01 -20.91
N ASN A 299 5.72 23.70 -22.17
CA ASN A 299 6.49 22.51 -22.53
C ASN A 299 8.02 22.74 -22.44
N SER A 300 8.47 23.98 -22.21
CA SER A 300 9.90 24.28 -22.13
C SER A 300 10.52 23.64 -20.89
N PRO A 301 11.70 23.00 -20.99
CA PRO A 301 12.43 22.49 -19.82
C PRO A 301 12.91 23.61 -18.89
N THR A 302 12.91 24.87 -19.33
CA THR A 302 13.20 26.05 -18.50
C THR A 302 11.95 26.72 -17.92
N PHE A 303 10.73 26.31 -18.31
CA PHE A 303 9.49 26.96 -17.91
C PHE A 303 9.36 27.26 -16.40
N PRO A 304 9.75 26.35 -15.48
CA PRO A 304 9.81 26.67 -14.05
C PRO A 304 10.66 27.90 -13.68
N ALA A 305 11.82 28.07 -14.32
CA ALA A 305 12.69 29.22 -14.11
C ALA A 305 12.14 30.47 -14.80
N ASP A 306 11.57 30.31 -15.99
CA ASP A 306 11.02 31.42 -16.78
C ASP A 306 9.76 31.99 -16.12
N LEU A 307 8.86 31.15 -15.62
CA LEU A 307 7.68 31.55 -14.85
C LEU A 307 8.08 32.21 -13.53
N ALA A 308 8.98 31.61 -12.75
CA ALA A 308 9.47 32.23 -11.50
C ALA A 308 10.16 33.58 -11.76
N THR A 309 10.84 33.73 -12.90
CA THR A 309 11.45 35.00 -13.32
C THR A 309 10.38 36.01 -13.74
N ALA A 310 9.35 35.60 -14.47
CA ALA A 310 8.25 36.46 -14.94
C ALA A 310 7.41 37.00 -13.78
N LEU A 311 7.07 36.14 -12.80
CA LEU A 311 6.31 36.50 -11.61
C LEU A 311 7.04 37.49 -10.69
N ALA A 312 8.38 37.53 -10.76
CA ALA A 312 9.21 38.47 -10.01
C ALA A 312 9.39 39.85 -10.69
N GLN A 313 8.78 40.09 -11.86
CA GLN A 313 8.95 41.36 -12.60
C GLN A 313 8.06 42.48 -12.08
N LEU A 314 8.54 43.72 -12.20
CA LEU A 314 7.72 44.91 -11.98
C LEU A 314 6.57 44.93 -13.00
N GLY A 315 5.33 45.05 -12.52
CA GLY A 315 4.11 44.95 -13.35
C GLY A 315 3.51 43.55 -13.46
N ALA A 316 4.16 42.51 -12.91
CA ALA A 316 3.59 41.15 -12.92
C ALA A 316 2.20 41.09 -12.26
N ALA A 317 1.96 41.87 -11.19
CA ALA A 317 0.66 41.98 -10.51
C ALA A 317 -0.47 42.45 -11.44
N ASP A 318 -0.19 43.38 -12.36
CA ASP A 318 -1.19 43.89 -13.31
C ASP A 318 -1.51 42.84 -14.38
N ILE A 319 -0.50 42.11 -14.85
CA ILE A 319 -0.64 40.99 -15.80
C ILE A 319 -1.47 39.85 -15.19
N ILE A 320 -1.17 39.46 -13.94
CA ILE A 320 -1.96 38.47 -13.19
C ILE A 320 -3.41 38.93 -13.06
N THR A 321 -3.62 40.18 -12.62
CA THR A 321 -4.96 40.77 -12.42
C THR A 321 -5.79 40.76 -13.70
N ALA A 322 -5.16 41.06 -14.85
CA ALA A 322 -5.82 40.98 -16.16
C ALA A 322 -6.19 39.54 -16.58
N ALA A 323 -5.38 38.56 -16.19
CA ALA A 323 -5.59 37.14 -16.51
C ALA A 323 -6.57 36.41 -15.57
N LEU A 324 -6.87 36.97 -14.39
CA LEU A 324 -7.75 36.36 -13.38
C LEU A 324 -9.09 35.81 -13.94
N PRO A 325 -9.83 36.49 -14.83
CA PRO A 325 -11.10 35.97 -15.33
C PRO A 325 -10.97 34.66 -16.15
N GLU A 326 -9.90 34.54 -16.95
CA GLU A 326 -9.64 33.35 -17.78
C GLU A 326 -9.09 32.19 -16.93
N ILE A 327 -8.22 32.51 -15.96
CA ILE A 327 -7.74 31.57 -14.94
C ILE A 327 -8.93 31.05 -14.11
N GLN A 328 -9.79 31.92 -13.60
CA GLN A 328 -10.96 31.54 -12.80
C GLN A 328 -11.94 30.67 -13.59
N THR A 329 -12.15 30.96 -14.89
CA THR A 329 -12.98 30.14 -15.77
C THR A 329 -12.41 28.72 -15.92
N SER A 330 -11.08 28.63 -16.12
CA SER A 330 -10.37 27.36 -16.30
C SER A 330 -10.33 26.51 -15.02
N VAL A 331 -10.11 27.15 -13.86
CA VAL A 331 -10.18 26.52 -12.54
C VAL A 331 -11.60 26.02 -12.26
N THR A 332 -12.62 26.85 -12.51
CA THR A 332 -14.03 26.46 -12.29
C THR A 332 -14.40 25.21 -13.09
N ALA A 333 -13.93 25.09 -14.33
CA ALA A 333 -14.15 23.90 -15.16
C ALA A 333 -13.45 22.65 -14.59
N SER A 334 -12.18 22.75 -14.17
CA SER A 334 -11.44 21.60 -13.63
C SER A 334 -11.89 21.18 -12.22
N VAL A 335 -12.38 22.12 -11.41
CA VAL A 335 -13.07 21.85 -10.13
C VAL A 335 -14.44 21.20 -10.36
N THR A 336 -15.17 21.58 -11.42
CA THR A 336 -16.40 20.88 -11.83
C THR A 336 -16.11 19.44 -12.27
N GLN A 337 -14.97 19.21 -12.95
CA GLN A 337 -14.51 17.86 -13.26
C GLN A 337 -14.17 17.05 -11.99
N PHE A 338 -13.52 17.65 -10.98
CA PHE A 338 -13.32 16.99 -9.68
C PHE A 338 -14.66 16.52 -9.07
N GLY A 339 -15.69 17.36 -9.09
CA GLY A 339 -17.02 16.99 -8.61
C GLY A 339 -17.69 15.85 -9.37
N THR A 340 -17.26 15.58 -10.61
CA THR A 340 -17.69 14.43 -11.42
C THR A 340 -16.87 13.19 -11.12
N ASP A 341 -15.54 13.33 -11.03
CA ASP A 341 -14.60 12.23 -10.81
C ASP A 341 -14.69 11.66 -9.39
N TRP A 342 -14.86 12.51 -8.37
CA TRP A 342 -14.73 12.13 -6.96
C TRP A 342 -15.73 11.03 -6.53
N PRO A 343 -17.04 11.09 -6.86
CA PRO A 343 -17.95 9.97 -6.62
C PRO A 343 -17.54 8.67 -7.32
N GLN A 344 -16.92 8.76 -8.51
CA GLN A 344 -16.47 7.60 -9.26
C GLN A 344 -15.19 6.99 -8.66
N ILE A 345 -14.24 7.82 -8.22
CA ILE A 345 -13.04 7.40 -7.46
C ILE A 345 -13.46 6.61 -6.22
N VAL A 346 -14.38 7.17 -5.42
CA VAL A 346 -14.89 6.54 -4.20
C VAL A 346 -15.62 5.22 -4.50
N ALA A 347 -16.43 5.18 -5.57
CA ALA A 347 -17.13 3.96 -5.97
C ALA A 347 -16.17 2.87 -6.44
N THR A 348 -15.21 3.18 -7.32
CA THR A 348 -14.21 2.22 -7.81
C THR A 348 -13.33 1.69 -6.69
N VAL A 349 -12.86 2.55 -5.78
CA VAL A 349 -12.09 2.10 -4.60
C VAL A 349 -12.91 1.14 -3.73
N LYS A 350 -14.19 1.41 -3.49
CA LYS A 350 -15.07 0.52 -2.72
C LYS A 350 -15.43 -0.79 -3.43
N THR A 351 -15.46 -0.80 -4.76
CA THR A 351 -15.64 -2.03 -5.54
C THR A 351 -14.38 -2.90 -5.52
N LEU A 352 -13.19 -2.30 -5.58
CA LEU A 352 -11.91 -3.01 -5.57
C LEU A 352 -11.49 -3.46 -4.17
N ALA A 353 -11.85 -2.71 -3.13
CA ALA A 353 -11.42 -2.92 -1.75
C ALA A 353 -12.58 -2.79 -0.74
N PRO A 354 -13.66 -3.61 -0.85
CA PRO A 354 -14.85 -3.50 0.00
C PRO A 354 -14.57 -3.73 1.50
N GLN A 355 -13.46 -4.40 1.83
CA GLN A 355 -12.98 -4.63 3.19
C GLN A 355 -12.19 -3.45 3.79
N ALA A 356 -11.80 -2.45 2.99
CA ALA A 356 -10.80 -1.48 3.40
C ALA A 356 -11.35 -0.32 4.23
N ASP A 357 -10.56 0.07 5.23
CA ASP A 357 -10.78 1.25 6.05
C ASP A 357 -10.25 2.49 5.29
N ILE A 358 -11.17 3.27 4.70
CA ILE A 358 -10.84 4.37 3.76
C ILE A 358 -10.76 5.71 4.51
N TYR A 359 -9.66 6.42 4.28
CA TYR A 359 -9.35 7.75 4.77
C TYR A 359 -9.14 8.72 3.59
N VAL A 360 -9.64 9.95 3.68
CA VAL A 360 -9.52 10.96 2.62
C VAL A 360 -9.04 12.30 3.18
N THR A 361 -8.19 12.99 2.42
CA THR A 361 -7.55 14.26 2.82
C THR A 361 -8.25 15.46 2.18
N THR A 362 -8.65 16.44 2.99
CA THR A 362 -9.08 17.75 2.48
C THR A 362 -7.88 18.53 1.95
N LEU A 363 -8.04 19.30 0.87
CA LEU A 363 -7.03 20.26 0.43
C LEU A 363 -6.86 21.38 1.47
N TYR A 364 -5.63 21.71 1.84
CA TYR A 364 -5.31 22.97 2.53
C TYR A 364 -5.12 24.11 1.52
N ASP A 365 -5.14 25.36 1.99
CA ASP A 365 -4.71 26.49 1.17
C ASP A 365 -3.20 26.73 1.34
N PRO A 366 -2.39 26.65 0.26
CA PRO A 366 -0.98 27.00 0.30
C PRO A 366 -0.73 28.53 0.26
N ILE A 367 -1.70 29.36 -0.14
CA ILE A 367 -1.48 30.79 -0.42
C ILE A 367 -2.08 31.71 0.64
N ASN A 368 -1.59 32.95 0.69
CA ASN A 368 -1.93 33.90 1.74
C ASN A 368 -3.12 34.78 1.33
N LEU A 369 -3.91 35.26 2.29
CA LEU A 369 -5.07 36.16 2.10
C LEU A 369 -4.78 37.47 1.33
N GLN A 370 -3.51 37.82 1.12
CA GLN A 370 -3.07 39.00 0.36
C GLN A 370 -2.57 38.66 -1.05
N ASP A 371 -2.54 37.39 -1.43
CA ASP A 371 -2.09 36.92 -2.74
C ASP A 371 -3.15 37.22 -3.81
N PRO A 372 -2.80 37.79 -4.98
CA PRO A 372 -3.75 38.02 -6.07
C PRO A 372 -4.53 36.77 -6.51
N LEU A 373 -3.98 35.58 -6.33
CA LEU A 373 -4.63 34.31 -6.67
C LEU A 373 -5.57 33.78 -5.57
N TYR A 374 -5.57 34.35 -4.36
CA TYR A 374 -6.42 33.87 -3.25
C TYR A 374 -7.91 33.84 -3.63
N ALA A 375 -8.37 34.85 -4.38
CA ALA A 375 -9.74 34.96 -4.89
C ALA A 375 -10.15 33.84 -5.86
N VAL A 376 -9.20 33.02 -6.33
CA VAL A 376 -9.43 31.84 -7.18
C VAL A 376 -9.18 30.53 -6.40
N PHE A 377 -8.15 30.47 -5.55
CA PHE A 377 -7.79 29.25 -4.81
C PHE A 377 -8.80 28.90 -3.73
N ASP A 378 -9.09 29.78 -2.76
CA ASP A 378 -9.95 29.43 -1.63
C ASP A 378 -11.36 28.99 -2.09
N PRO A 379 -12.09 29.69 -2.98
CA PRO A 379 -13.38 29.21 -3.48
C PRO A 379 -13.32 27.83 -4.16
N ALA A 380 -12.23 27.53 -4.87
CA ALA A 380 -12.00 26.23 -5.49
C ALA A 380 -11.69 25.13 -4.45
N ILE A 381 -10.86 25.44 -3.46
CA ILE A 381 -10.52 24.57 -2.32
C ILE A 381 -11.77 24.26 -1.50
N GLN A 382 -12.60 25.26 -1.17
CA GLN A 382 -13.88 25.08 -0.47
C GLN A 382 -14.83 24.18 -1.26
N THR A 383 -14.89 24.33 -2.59
CA THR A 383 -15.74 23.50 -3.46
C THR A 383 -15.29 22.04 -3.45
N ILE A 384 -13.99 21.79 -3.61
CA ILE A 384 -13.41 20.44 -3.52
C ILE A 384 -13.60 19.85 -2.12
N ASN A 385 -13.32 20.62 -1.06
CA ASN A 385 -13.48 20.19 0.33
C ASN A 385 -14.94 19.92 0.69
N THR A 386 -15.91 20.60 0.08
CA THR A 386 -17.34 20.29 0.24
C THR A 386 -17.69 18.92 -0.35
N ALA A 387 -17.15 18.58 -1.54
CA ALA A 387 -17.32 17.25 -2.13
C ALA A 387 -16.61 16.15 -1.33
N ILE A 388 -15.43 16.43 -0.77
CA ILE A 388 -14.69 15.52 0.12
C ILE A 388 -15.41 15.35 1.48
N LYS A 389 -16.08 16.37 2.01
CA LYS A 389 -16.86 16.31 3.25
C LYS A 389 -18.32 15.88 3.03
N THR A 390 -18.61 15.06 2.02
CA THR A 390 -19.97 14.55 1.77
C THR A 390 -20.45 13.65 2.93
N PRO A 391 -21.54 14.00 3.64
CA PRO A 391 -22.05 13.19 4.75
C PRO A 391 -22.47 11.78 4.31
N GLY A 392 -22.24 10.79 5.16
CA GLY A 392 -22.62 9.40 4.89
C GLY A 392 -21.87 8.72 3.73
N ALA A 393 -20.88 9.38 3.11
CA ALA A 393 -20.11 8.83 1.99
C ALA A 393 -19.27 7.58 2.35
N GLY A 394 -19.19 7.23 3.64
CA GLY A 394 -18.64 5.97 4.15
C GLY A 394 -17.12 5.88 4.00
N TYR A 395 -16.43 6.96 4.33
CA TYR A 395 -14.99 7.05 4.55
C TYR A 395 -14.72 8.06 5.67
N LYS A 396 -13.54 8.01 6.27
CA LYS A 396 -13.09 8.93 7.31
C LYS A 396 -12.39 10.14 6.65
N VAL A 397 -12.66 11.35 7.12
CA VAL A 397 -12.05 12.58 6.59
C VAL A 397 -10.97 13.10 7.54
N ALA A 398 -9.77 13.29 7.02
CA ALA A 398 -8.69 14.02 7.65
C ALA A 398 -8.83 15.52 7.29
N ASP A 399 -9.28 16.35 8.25
CA ASP A 399 -9.56 17.77 8.03
C ASP A 399 -8.31 18.66 8.13
N VAL A 400 -7.39 18.43 7.18
CA VAL A 400 -6.14 19.16 7.02
C VAL A 400 -6.37 20.66 6.75
N TYR A 401 -7.45 21.06 6.06
CA TYR A 401 -7.78 22.48 5.84
C TYR A 401 -7.92 23.21 7.18
N THR A 402 -8.78 22.68 8.07
CA THR A 402 -9.01 23.26 9.40
C THR A 402 -7.75 23.20 10.26
N ALA A 403 -6.95 22.12 10.17
CA ALA A 403 -5.72 22.00 10.95
C ALA A 403 -4.61 22.96 10.52
N PHE A 404 -4.42 23.18 9.22
CA PHE A 404 -3.43 24.13 8.70
C PHE A 404 -3.83 25.57 9.03
N ALA A 405 -5.10 25.93 8.82
CA ALA A 405 -5.60 27.27 9.12
C ALA A 405 -5.52 27.66 10.62
N ASN A 406 -5.58 26.67 11.53
CA ASN A 406 -5.50 26.91 12.97
C ASN A 406 -4.09 26.69 13.57
N TYR A 407 -3.07 26.35 12.77
CA TYR A 407 -1.74 26.00 13.29
C TYR A 407 -1.06 27.17 14.03
N GLN A 408 -0.55 26.89 15.24
CA GLN A 408 0.10 27.88 16.13
C GLN A 408 1.59 27.59 16.41
N GLY A 409 2.22 26.68 15.65
CA GLY A 409 3.65 26.37 15.82
C GLY A 409 4.59 27.33 15.08
N SER A 410 5.90 27.17 15.29
CA SER A 410 6.93 28.04 14.72
C SER A 410 7.36 27.68 13.29
N GLU A 411 7.16 26.42 12.88
CA GLU A 411 7.66 25.93 11.59
C GLU A 411 6.62 26.16 10.48
N PRO A 412 7.03 26.64 9.29
CA PRO A 412 6.10 26.82 8.18
C PRO A 412 5.58 25.45 7.72
N LEU A 413 4.25 25.27 7.72
CA LEU A 413 3.63 24.03 7.21
C LEU A 413 3.73 23.92 5.68
N VAL A 414 3.75 25.04 4.98
CA VAL A 414 3.89 25.18 3.53
C VAL A 414 4.91 26.28 3.25
N ASN A 415 5.73 26.12 2.22
CA ASN A 415 6.82 27.06 1.90
C ASN A 415 6.44 28.10 0.81
N PHE A 416 5.18 28.15 0.39
CA PHE A 416 4.73 29.01 -0.70
C PHE A 416 4.68 30.49 -0.28
N ASN A 417 5.32 31.35 -1.07
CA ASN A 417 5.25 32.80 -0.93
C ASN A 417 5.60 33.48 -2.25
N TRP A 418 4.56 33.97 -2.93
CA TRP A 418 4.59 34.66 -4.23
C TRP A 418 5.58 35.84 -4.26
N TYR A 419 5.49 36.74 -3.28
CA TYR A 419 6.30 37.96 -3.18
C TYR A 419 7.80 37.71 -2.98
N THR A 420 8.19 36.50 -2.55
CA THR A 420 9.59 36.07 -2.44
C THR A 420 10.03 35.13 -3.57
N GLY A 421 9.14 34.81 -4.51
CA GLY A 421 9.40 33.88 -5.61
C GLY A 421 9.54 32.41 -5.17
N ASN A 422 9.05 32.04 -3.98
CA ASN A 422 9.08 30.65 -3.53
C ASN A 422 7.74 29.97 -3.87
N LEU A 423 7.72 29.21 -4.96
CA LEU A 423 6.50 28.69 -5.59
C LEU A 423 6.28 27.19 -5.30
N ASP A 424 6.70 26.71 -4.12
CA ASP A 424 6.49 25.34 -3.68
C ASP A 424 5.24 25.23 -2.79
N PRO A 425 4.10 24.71 -3.32
CA PRO A 425 2.86 24.60 -2.56
C PRO A 425 2.84 23.37 -1.64
N HIS A 426 3.84 22.49 -1.70
CA HIS A 426 3.84 21.23 -0.97
C HIS A 426 4.07 21.41 0.54
N PRO A 427 3.63 20.45 1.37
CA PRO A 427 3.84 20.53 2.80
C PRO A 427 5.32 20.33 3.12
N THR A 428 5.81 21.05 4.11
CA THR A 428 7.12 20.80 4.70
C THR A 428 7.09 19.51 5.53
N THR A 429 8.22 19.11 6.13
CA THR A 429 8.20 18.01 7.10
C THR A 429 7.24 18.29 8.29
N ALA A 430 7.05 19.55 8.68
CA ALA A 430 6.04 19.92 9.69
C ALA A 430 4.60 19.86 9.12
N GLY A 431 4.40 20.25 7.86
CA GLY A 431 3.12 20.08 7.17
C GLY A 431 2.70 18.61 7.06
N HIS A 432 3.64 17.71 6.75
CA HIS A 432 3.38 16.26 6.69
C HIS A 432 3.09 15.63 8.06
N ASP A 433 3.71 16.11 9.14
CA ASP A 433 3.32 15.72 10.51
C ASP A 433 1.88 16.15 10.81
N VAL A 434 1.49 17.40 10.53
CA VAL A 434 0.09 17.85 10.73
C VAL A 434 -0.90 17.04 9.91
N ILE A 435 -0.58 16.70 8.64
CA ILE A 435 -1.42 15.80 7.82
C ILE A 435 -1.55 14.41 8.47
N TYR A 436 -0.46 13.88 9.04
CA TYR A 436 -0.48 12.61 9.77
C TYR A 436 -1.34 12.69 11.05
N GLN A 437 -1.24 13.76 11.86
CA GLN A 437 -2.12 13.96 13.01
C GLN A 437 -3.59 14.00 12.59
N CYS A 438 -3.92 14.66 11.47
CA CYS A 438 -5.28 14.67 10.92
C CYS A 438 -5.80 13.28 10.53
N HIS A 439 -4.92 12.37 10.10
CA HIS A 439 -5.29 10.98 9.82
C HIS A 439 -5.55 10.17 11.10
N LEU A 440 -4.79 10.40 12.17
CA LEU A 440 -5.06 9.81 13.49
C LEU A 440 -6.42 10.25 14.06
N SER A 441 -6.82 11.50 13.80
CA SER A 441 -8.11 12.05 14.24
C SER A 441 -9.25 11.92 13.22
N ALA A 442 -9.05 11.21 12.11
CA ALA A 442 -9.99 11.20 11.00
C ALA A 442 -11.32 10.50 11.35
N GLY A 443 -12.44 11.18 11.07
CA GLY A 443 -13.79 10.71 11.42
C GLY A 443 -14.75 10.71 10.24
N PHE A 444 -15.84 9.96 10.36
CA PHE A 444 -16.95 10.03 9.40
C PHE A 444 -17.68 11.38 9.51
N ILE A 445 -18.07 11.96 8.38
CA ILE A 445 -19.00 13.09 8.35
C ILE A 445 -20.43 12.56 8.44
N ASN A 446 -21.20 13.08 9.41
CA ASN A 446 -22.59 12.72 9.70
C ASN A 446 -23.56 13.77 9.14
#